data_AF-A0A0A7C707-F1
#
_entry.id   AF-A0A0A7C707-F1
#
_cell.length_a   1.000
_cell.length_b   1.000
_cell.length_c   1.000
_cell.angle_alpha   90.00
_cell.angle_beta   90.00
_cell.angle_gamma   90.00
#
_symmetry.space_group_name_H-M   'P 1'
#
loop_
_entity.id
_entity.type
_entity.pdbx_description
1 polymer ?
#
loop_
_entity_poly.entity_id
_entity_poly.type
_entity_poly.pdbx_seq_one_letter_code
_entity_poly.pdbx_strand_id
1 'polypeptide(L)'
;SHSMRYFFTSVSRPGRGEPRFIAVGYVDDTQFVRFDSDAASQKMEPRAPWIEQEGPEYWDQETRNMKAHSQTDRANLGTLRGYYNQSEDGSHTIQIMYGCEVGPDGRFLRGYRQDAYDGKDYIALNEDLRSWTAADMAAQITKRKWEAVHAAEQRRVYLEGRCVDGLRRYLENGKETLQRT
;
A
#
# COMPACT_ATOMS: atom_id res chain seq x y z
N SER A 1 20.23 -0.75 8.20
CA SER A 1 18.94 -0.05 8.03
C SER A 1 17.88 -1.11 7.83
N HIS A 2 16.63 -0.76 8.06
CA HIS A 2 15.51 -1.68 7.86
C HIS A 2 14.36 -0.94 7.20
N SER A 3 13.49 -1.67 6.52
CA SER A 3 12.39 -1.11 5.74
C SER A 3 11.11 -1.91 5.90
N MET A 4 9.98 -1.23 5.81
CA MET A 4 8.66 -1.86 5.75
C MET A 4 7.95 -1.37 4.49
N ARG A 5 7.48 -2.30 3.65
CA ARG A 5 6.80 -1.99 2.39
C ARG A 5 5.52 -2.80 2.24
N TYR A 6 4.46 -2.13 1.84
CA TYR A 6 3.20 -2.74 1.45
C TYR A 6 3.00 -2.58 -0.05
N PHE A 7 2.47 -3.62 -0.68
CA PHE A 7 2.12 -3.65 -2.10
C PHE A 7 0.67 -4.07 -2.25
N PHE A 8 -0.14 -3.21 -2.85
CA PHE A 8 -1.53 -3.52 -3.19
C PHE A 8 -1.65 -3.69 -4.70
N THR A 9 -2.47 -4.63 -5.13
CA THR A 9 -2.77 -4.88 -6.53
C THR A 9 -4.27 -5.12 -6.68
N SER A 10 -4.88 -4.32 -7.55
CA SER A 10 -6.32 -4.33 -7.82
C SER A 10 -6.54 -4.55 -9.29
N VAL A 11 -7.18 -5.66 -9.65
CA VAL A 11 -7.39 -6.07 -11.06
C VAL A 11 -8.89 -6.07 -11.35
N SER A 12 -9.35 -5.22 -12.28
CA SER A 12 -10.74 -5.24 -12.75
C SER A 12 -11.01 -6.50 -13.56
N ARG A 13 -12.23 -7.03 -13.43
CA ARG A 13 -12.64 -8.29 -14.07
C ARG A 13 -13.97 -8.12 -14.81
N PRO A 14 -13.99 -7.43 -15.97
CA PRO A 14 -15.21 -7.23 -16.75
C PRO A 14 -15.97 -8.54 -16.96
N GLY A 15 -17.26 -8.55 -16.67
CA GLY A 15 -18.13 -9.73 -16.80
C GLY A 15 -17.86 -10.88 -15.82
N ARG A 16 -16.93 -10.73 -14.86
CA ARG A 16 -16.56 -11.80 -13.89
C ARG A 16 -16.66 -11.33 -12.43
N GLY A 17 -17.45 -10.28 -12.18
CA GLY A 17 -17.74 -9.77 -10.84
C GLY A 17 -16.82 -8.63 -10.40
N GLU A 18 -16.66 -8.51 -9.08
CA GLU A 18 -15.87 -7.44 -8.45
C GLU A 18 -14.37 -7.52 -8.80
N PRO A 19 -13.64 -6.39 -8.81
CA PRO A 19 -12.18 -6.43 -8.94
C PRO A 19 -11.53 -7.31 -7.86
N ARG A 20 -10.47 -8.03 -8.23
CA ARG A 20 -9.66 -8.76 -7.24
C ARG A 20 -8.68 -7.81 -6.59
N PHE A 21 -8.65 -7.76 -5.27
CA PHE A 21 -7.72 -6.98 -4.46
C PHE A 21 -6.79 -7.92 -3.69
N ILE A 22 -5.48 -7.71 -3.83
CA ILE A 22 -4.43 -8.40 -3.08
C ILE A 22 -3.59 -7.35 -2.38
N ALA A 23 -3.33 -7.54 -1.09
CA ALA A 23 -2.33 -6.77 -0.35
C ALA A 23 -1.27 -7.70 0.23
N VAL A 24 -0.01 -7.29 0.17
CA VAL A 24 1.11 -7.98 0.82
C VAL A 24 1.99 -6.97 1.54
N GLY A 25 2.53 -7.36 2.69
CA GLY A 25 3.45 -6.55 3.48
C GLY A 25 4.78 -7.26 3.69
N TYR A 26 5.86 -6.52 3.61
CA TYR A 26 7.24 -6.97 3.82
C TYR A 26 7.91 -6.14 4.89
N VAL A 27 8.69 -6.80 5.75
CA VAL A 27 9.75 -6.18 6.54
C VAL A 27 11.06 -6.67 5.94
N ASP A 28 11.86 -5.74 5.44
CA ASP A 28 12.97 -5.99 4.54
C ASP A 28 12.52 -6.90 3.38
N ASP A 29 13.14 -8.07 3.24
CA ASP A 29 12.79 -9.05 2.19
C ASP A 29 11.86 -10.16 2.68
N THR A 30 11.36 -10.07 3.92
CA THR A 30 10.48 -11.09 4.52
C THR A 30 9.02 -10.68 4.45
N GLN A 31 8.22 -11.43 3.70
CA GLN A 31 6.77 -11.24 3.69
C GLN A 31 6.18 -11.61 5.05
N PHE A 32 5.41 -10.71 5.67
CA PHE A 32 4.83 -10.95 7.00
C PHE A 32 3.30 -10.93 7.03
N VAL A 33 2.65 -10.28 6.06
CA VAL A 33 1.18 -10.27 5.96
C VAL A 33 0.69 -10.42 4.53
N ARG A 34 -0.53 -10.93 4.39
CA ARG A 34 -1.25 -11.02 3.12
C ARG A 34 -2.76 -10.87 3.32
N PHE A 35 -3.42 -10.18 2.40
CA PHE A 35 -4.87 -10.20 2.22
C PHE A 35 -5.20 -10.54 0.76
N ASP A 36 -6.26 -11.31 0.54
CA ASP A 36 -6.79 -11.64 -0.79
C ASP A 36 -8.32 -11.55 -0.76
N SER A 37 -8.90 -10.70 -1.59
CA SER A 37 -10.36 -10.52 -1.66
C SER A 37 -11.10 -11.76 -2.16
N ASP A 38 -10.41 -12.65 -2.88
CA ASP A 38 -10.99 -13.89 -3.38
C ASP A 38 -10.87 -15.05 -2.37
N ALA A 39 -10.13 -14.87 -1.26
CA ALA A 39 -10.04 -15.89 -0.22
C ALA A 39 -11.36 -15.99 0.54
N ALA A 40 -11.77 -17.21 0.92
CA ALA A 40 -13.02 -17.43 1.65
C ALA A 40 -13.07 -16.70 3.01
N SER A 41 -11.92 -16.53 3.67
CA SER A 41 -11.82 -15.80 4.94
C SER A 41 -11.98 -14.29 4.75
N GLN A 42 -11.48 -13.74 3.64
CA GLN A 42 -11.30 -12.30 3.40
C GLN A 42 -10.74 -11.57 4.63
N LYS A 43 -9.70 -12.13 5.23
CA LYS A 43 -8.99 -11.58 6.41
C LYS A 43 -7.54 -11.27 6.07
N MET A 44 -6.93 -10.37 6.85
CA MET A 44 -5.48 -10.23 6.86
C MET A 44 -4.88 -11.47 7.54
N GLU A 45 -3.93 -12.12 6.89
CA GLU A 45 -3.34 -13.36 7.34
C GLU A 45 -1.83 -13.20 7.59
N PRO A 46 -1.30 -13.83 8.65
CA PRO A 46 0.13 -13.86 8.90
C PRO A 46 0.87 -14.65 7.82
N ARG A 47 2.11 -14.25 7.55
CA ARG A 47 3.04 -14.92 6.63
C ARG A 47 4.43 -15.16 7.24
N ALA A 48 4.63 -14.75 8.48
CA ALA A 48 5.82 -15.04 9.26
C ALA A 48 5.45 -15.36 10.74
N PRO A 49 6.15 -16.29 11.42
CA PRO A 49 5.77 -16.69 12.78
C PRO A 49 5.76 -15.53 13.79
N TRP A 50 6.68 -14.58 13.66
CA TRP A 50 6.82 -13.45 14.58
C TRP A 50 5.68 -12.43 14.51
N ILE A 51 4.83 -12.46 13.47
CA ILE A 51 3.65 -11.60 13.43
C ILE A 51 2.44 -12.27 14.10
N GLU A 52 2.45 -13.59 14.28
CA GLU A 52 1.32 -14.34 14.88
C GLU A 52 1.06 -13.98 16.34
N GLN A 53 2.05 -13.40 17.03
CA GLN A 53 1.92 -12.89 18.39
C GLN A 53 1.04 -11.62 18.50
N GLU A 54 0.69 -10.99 17.38
CA GLU A 54 -0.25 -9.88 17.36
C GLU A 54 -1.64 -10.32 17.83
N GLY A 55 -2.27 -9.48 18.66
CA GLY A 55 -3.59 -9.75 19.23
C GLY A 55 -4.74 -9.67 18.20
N PRO A 56 -5.93 -10.18 18.55
CA PRO A 56 -7.09 -10.18 17.66
C PRO A 56 -7.48 -8.76 17.19
N GLU A 57 -7.32 -7.73 18.03
CA GLU A 57 -7.64 -6.34 17.67
C GLU A 57 -6.80 -5.83 16.50
N TYR A 58 -5.52 -6.25 16.42
CA TYR A 58 -4.64 -5.91 15.31
C TYR A 58 -5.16 -6.54 14.01
N TRP A 59 -5.45 -7.84 14.02
CA TRP A 59 -5.94 -8.57 12.85
C TRP A 59 -7.29 -8.06 12.36
N ASP A 60 -8.20 -7.72 13.27
CA ASP A 60 -9.50 -7.14 12.94
C ASP A 60 -9.38 -5.71 12.38
N GLN A 61 -8.45 -4.90 12.91
CA GLN A 61 -8.19 -3.57 12.37
C GLN A 61 -7.56 -3.65 10.98
N GLU A 62 -6.54 -4.48 10.78
CA GLU A 62 -5.88 -4.64 9.48
C GLU A 62 -6.83 -5.22 8.43
N THR A 63 -7.67 -6.18 8.80
CA THR A 63 -8.72 -6.71 7.91
C THR A 63 -9.70 -5.60 7.48
N ARG A 64 -10.16 -4.77 8.42
CA ARG A 64 -11.06 -3.64 8.11
C ARG A 64 -10.38 -2.62 7.19
N ASN A 65 -9.11 -2.30 7.45
CA ASN A 65 -8.32 -1.40 6.61
C ASN A 65 -8.22 -1.93 5.18
N MET A 66 -7.90 -3.23 5.00
CA MET A 66 -7.77 -3.84 3.67
C MET A 66 -9.10 -3.88 2.92
N LYS A 67 -10.22 -4.15 3.61
CA LYS A 67 -11.56 -4.10 3.00
C LYS A 67 -11.91 -2.68 2.54
N ALA A 68 -11.63 -1.66 3.35
CA ALA A 68 -11.86 -0.26 2.96
C ALA A 68 -10.98 0.16 1.77
N HIS A 69 -9.72 -0.27 1.75
CA HIS A 69 -8.82 -0.04 0.62
C HIS A 69 -9.31 -0.72 -0.66
N SER A 70 -9.77 -1.98 -0.58
CA SER A 70 -10.35 -2.69 -1.72
C SER A 70 -11.54 -1.96 -2.34
N GLN A 71 -12.43 -1.38 -1.53
CA GLN A 71 -13.56 -0.57 -2.05
C GLN A 71 -13.08 0.75 -2.68
N THR A 72 -12.06 1.38 -2.10
CA THR A 72 -11.47 2.60 -2.66
C THR A 72 -10.84 2.32 -4.03
N ASP A 73 -10.07 1.24 -4.15
CA ASP A 73 -9.42 0.85 -5.40
C ASP A 73 -10.45 0.44 -6.47
N ARG A 74 -11.55 -0.20 -6.08
CA ARG A 74 -12.69 -0.45 -6.99
C ARG A 74 -13.21 0.84 -7.61
N ALA A 75 -13.44 1.88 -6.81
CA ALA A 75 -13.90 3.17 -7.32
C ALA A 75 -12.82 3.86 -8.18
N ASN A 76 -11.55 3.73 -7.80
CA ASN A 76 -10.43 4.28 -8.56
C ASN A 76 -10.25 3.60 -9.92
N LEU A 77 -10.48 2.29 -10.03
CA LEU A 77 -10.45 1.57 -11.32
C LEU A 77 -11.45 2.17 -12.31
N GLY A 78 -12.66 2.48 -11.87
CA GLY A 78 -13.66 3.16 -12.70
C GLY A 78 -13.28 4.59 -13.06
N THR A 79 -12.69 5.33 -12.11
CA THR A 79 -12.22 6.70 -12.31
C THR A 79 -11.09 6.78 -13.33
N LEU A 80 -10.07 5.92 -13.19
CA LEU A 80 -8.93 5.87 -14.11
C LEU A 80 -9.36 5.45 -15.51
N ARG A 81 -10.20 4.41 -15.63
CA ARG A 81 -10.79 4.01 -16.91
C ARG A 81 -11.43 5.19 -17.63
N GLY A 82 -12.16 6.02 -16.89
CA GLY A 82 -12.75 7.27 -17.40
C GLY A 82 -11.72 8.31 -17.84
N TYR A 83 -10.66 8.54 -17.04
CA TYR A 83 -9.60 9.50 -17.39
C TYR A 83 -8.86 9.13 -18.68
N TYR A 84 -8.69 7.83 -18.93
CA TYR A 84 -8.03 7.31 -20.12
C TYR A 84 -8.99 7.01 -21.28
N ASN A 85 -10.29 7.28 -21.13
CA ASN A 85 -11.33 6.96 -22.13
C ASN A 85 -11.28 5.49 -22.60
N GLN A 86 -11.04 4.56 -21.68
CA GLN A 86 -10.91 3.13 -21.97
C GLN A 86 -12.28 2.43 -22.00
N SER A 87 -12.37 1.35 -22.78
CA SER A 87 -13.59 0.54 -22.94
C SER A 87 -13.97 -0.22 -21.66
N GLU A 88 -15.25 -0.55 -21.50
CA GLU A 88 -15.72 -1.30 -20.32
C GLU A 88 -15.26 -2.75 -20.29
N ASP A 89 -14.99 -3.33 -21.45
CA ASP A 89 -14.58 -4.74 -21.61
C ASP A 89 -13.09 -4.97 -21.30
N GLY A 90 -12.34 -3.89 -21.06
CA GLY A 90 -10.91 -3.93 -20.72
C GLY A 90 -10.66 -4.31 -19.27
N SER A 91 -9.76 -5.27 -19.04
CA SER A 91 -9.21 -5.52 -17.70
C SER A 91 -8.07 -4.54 -17.44
N HIS A 92 -8.12 -3.91 -16.27
CA HIS A 92 -7.21 -2.86 -15.85
C HIS A 92 -6.65 -3.16 -14.47
N THR A 93 -5.43 -2.70 -14.21
CA THR A 93 -4.72 -2.98 -12.97
C THR A 93 -4.26 -1.67 -12.31
N ILE A 94 -4.59 -1.50 -11.03
CA ILE A 94 -3.95 -0.51 -10.16
C ILE A 94 -2.94 -1.25 -9.29
N GLN A 95 -1.72 -0.71 -9.19
CA GLN A 95 -0.72 -1.17 -8.24
C GLN A 95 -0.29 0.00 -7.36
N ILE A 96 -0.14 -0.25 -6.07
CA ILE A 96 0.28 0.75 -5.10
C ILE A 96 1.40 0.15 -4.28
N MET A 97 2.51 0.89 -4.12
CA MET A 97 3.56 0.61 -3.17
C MET A 97 3.68 1.76 -2.19
N TYR A 98 3.73 1.48 -0.89
CA TYR A 98 4.07 2.47 0.11
C TYR A 98 4.79 1.85 1.29
N GLY A 99 5.54 2.66 2.02
CA GLY A 99 6.36 2.15 3.11
C GLY A 99 7.32 3.18 3.66
N CYS A 100 8.09 2.79 4.66
CA CYS A 100 9.12 3.62 5.27
C CYS A 100 10.40 2.82 5.49
N GLU A 101 11.49 3.55 5.68
CA GLU A 101 12.80 3.02 6.02
C GLU A 101 13.34 3.74 7.24
N VAL A 102 14.04 2.98 8.09
CA VAL A 102 14.73 3.49 9.27
C VAL A 102 16.23 3.25 9.18
N GLY A 103 16.99 4.22 9.69
CA GLY A 103 18.44 4.12 9.83
C GLY A 103 18.86 3.07 10.87
N PRO A 104 20.17 2.82 11.02
CA PRO A 104 20.70 1.93 12.06
C PRO A 104 20.33 2.34 13.49
N ASP A 105 20.08 3.62 13.72
CA ASP A 105 19.60 4.18 14.99
C ASP A 105 18.07 4.06 15.18
N GLY A 106 17.40 3.40 14.23
CA GLY A 106 15.95 3.23 14.20
C GLY A 106 15.18 4.49 13.85
N ARG A 107 15.82 5.62 13.51
CA ARG A 107 15.12 6.87 13.14
C ARG A 107 14.65 6.83 11.70
N PHE A 108 13.58 7.58 11.42
CA PHE A 108 13.05 7.73 10.07
C PHE A 108 14.16 8.18 9.10
N LEU A 109 14.29 7.45 8.00
CA LEU A 109 15.25 7.74 6.94
C LEU A 109 14.54 8.17 5.66
N ARG A 110 13.52 7.43 5.24
CA ARG A 110 12.83 7.66 3.97
C ARG A 110 11.40 7.12 3.98
N GLY A 111 10.51 7.79 3.23
CA GLY A 111 9.14 7.35 2.99
C GLY A 111 8.89 7.13 1.51
N TYR A 112 7.96 6.23 1.21
CA TYR A 112 7.60 5.83 -0.15
C TYR A 112 6.07 5.86 -0.32
N ARG A 113 5.61 6.37 -1.46
CA ARG A 113 4.25 6.17 -1.99
C ARG A 113 4.29 6.29 -3.50
N GLN A 114 3.98 5.21 -4.20
CA GLN A 114 4.00 5.12 -5.65
C GLN A 114 2.77 4.35 -6.10
N ASP A 115 2.06 4.92 -7.07
CA ASP A 115 0.87 4.35 -7.66
C ASP A 115 1.13 4.16 -9.16
N ALA A 116 0.74 3.02 -9.69
CA ALA A 116 0.88 2.62 -11.08
C ALA A 116 -0.47 2.13 -11.64
N TYR A 117 -0.67 2.33 -12.94
CA TYR A 117 -1.87 1.92 -13.67
C TYR A 117 -1.48 1.18 -14.94
N ASP A 118 -2.06 0.00 -15.15
CA ASP A 118 -1.76 -0.89 -16.29
C ASP A 118 -0.25 -1.15 -16.49
N GLY A 119 0.47 -1.29 -15.37
CA GLY A 119 1.91 -1.58 -15.33
C GLY A 119 2.82 -0.38 -15.63
N LYS A 120 2.26 0.84 -15.74
CA LYS A 120 3.01 2.08 -15.95
C LYS A 120 2.90 2.98 -14.72
N ASP A 121 3.95 3.75 -14.47
CA ASP A 121 3.93 4.77 -13.42
C ASP A 121 2.74 5.72 -13.63
N TYR A 122 2.05 6.06 -12.55
CA TYR A 122 0.93 6.99 -12.56
C TYR A 122 1.24 8.23 -11.73
N ILE A 123 1.44 8.09 -10.42
CA ILE A 123 1.79 9.20 -9.53
C ILE A 123 2.66 8.72 -8.36
N ALA A 124 3.65 9.53 -7.98
CA ALA A 124 4.58 9.23 -6.90
C ALA A 124 4.74 10.43 -5.94
N LEU A 125 4.81 10.13 -4.64
CA LEU A 125 5.18 11.10 -3.61
C LEU A 125 6.70 11.33 -3.68
N ASN A 126 7.11 12.59 -3.73
CA ASN A 126 8.52 12.95 -3.78
C ASN A 126 9.20 12.76 -2.42
N GLU A 127 10.53 12.72 -2.42
CA GLU A 127 11.34 12.50 -1.22
C GLU A 127 11.14 13.57 -0.14
N ASP A 128 10.68 14.76 -0.53
CA ASP A 128 10.32 15.86 0.38
C ASP A 128 9.03 15.58 1.20
N LEU A 129 8.30 14.51 0.88
CA LEU A 129 7.00 14.11 1.43
C LEU A 129 5.93 15.20 1.40
N ARG A 130 6.06 16.14 0.46
CA ARG A 130 5.21 17.32 0.33
C ARG A 130 4.68 17.51 -1.08
N SER A 131 5.43 17.09 -2.08
CA SER A 131 5.09 17.27 -3.49
C SER A 131 4.89 15.93 -4.21
N TRP A 132 4.16 15.97 -5.33
CA TRP A 132 3.87 14.81 -6.14
C TRP A 132 4.44 14.95 -7.55
N THR A 133 4.95 13.84 -8.09
CA THR A 133 5.31 13.69 -9.50
C THR A 133 4.24 12.86 -10.19
N ALA A 134 3.64 13.44 -11.24
CA ALA A 134 2.63 12.79 -12.07
C ALA A 134 3.27 12.36 -13.39
N ALA A 135 3.00 11.12 -13.81
CA ALA A 135 3.64 10.53 -14.99
C ALA A 135 3.06 11.05 -16.32
N ASP A 136 1.77 11.39 -16.35
CA ASP A 136 1.10 11.87 -17.55
C ASP A 136 -0.06 12.85 -17.25
N MET A 137 -0.80 13.24 -18.30
CA MET A 137 -1.89 14.21 -18.21
C MET A 137 -3.07 13.72 -17.36
N ALA A 138 -3.36 12.41 -17.32
CA ALA A 138 -4.39 11.87 -16.47
C ALA A 138 -3.96 11.93 -14.99
N ALA A 139 -2.70 11.59 -14.71
CA ALA A 139 -2.12 11.72 -13.37
C ALA A 139 -2.08 13.16 -12.87
N GLN A 140 -1.93 14.16 -13.75
CA GLN A 140 -2.02 15.57 -13.36
C GLN A 140 -3.38 15.94 -12.77
N ILE A 141 -4.47 15.28 -13.18
CA ILE A 141 -5.80 15.47 -12.60
C ILE A 141 -5.80 15.01 -11.14
N THR A 142 -5.27 13.81 -10.87
CA THR A 142 -5.13 13.28 -9.50
C THR A 142 -4.21 14.17 -8.67
N LYS A 143 -3.06 14.59 -9.20
CA LYS A 143 -2.11 15.47 -8.52
C LYS A 143 -2.80 16.74 -8.00
N ARG A 144 -3.52 17.47 -8.87
CA ARG A 144 -4.24 18.70 -8.47
C ARG A 144 -5.26 18.45 -7.38
N LYS A 145 -6.01 17.35 -7.45
CA LYS A 145 -6.99 16.98 -6.42
C LYS A 145 -6.32 16.70 -5.08
N TRP A 146 -5.21 15.97 -5.09
CA TRP A 146 -4.46 15.61 -3.89
C TRP A 146 -3.77 16.81 -3.25
N GLU A 147 -3.23 17.73 -4.05
CA GLU A 147 -2.65 18.98 -3.57
C GLU A 147 -3.71 19.90 -2.93
N ALA A 148 -4.90 20.00 -3.55
CA ALA A 148 -6.00 20.81 -3.01
C ALA A 148 -6.51 20.36 -1.63
N VAL A 149 -6.30 19.08 -1.27
CA VAL A 149 -6.70 18.51 0.03
C VAL A 149 -5.50 18.19 0.92
N HIS A 150 -4.31 18.67 0.56
CA HIS A 150 -3.06 18.43 1.31
C HIS A 150 -2.79 16.95 1.60
N ALA A 151 -3.09 16.05 0.64
CA ALA A 151 -2.97 14.61 0.82
C ALA A 151 -1.55 14.16 1.20
N ALA A 152 -0.53 14.90 0.75
CA ALA A 152 0.88 14.65 1.11
C ALA A 152 1.10 14.74 2.64
N GLU A 153 0.44 15.66 3.34
CA GLU A 153 0.60 15.82 4.79
C GLU A 153 0.08 14.61 5.54
N GLN A 154 -1.08 14.08 5.15
CA GLN A 154 -1.65 12.86 5.74
C GLN A 154 -0.73 11.66 5.51
N ARG A 155 -0.15 11.55 4.31
CA ARG A 155 0.81 10.48 3.99
C ARG A 155 2.08 10.62 4.82
N ARG A 156 2.62 11.83 4.92
CA ARG A 156 3.80 12.12 5.74
C ARG A 156 3.58 11.74 7.21
N VAL A 157 2.45 12.11 7.81
CA VAL A 157 2.13 11.75 9.21
C VAL A 157 2.13 10.23 9.42
N TYR A 158 1.59 9.46 8.46
CA TYR A 158 1.66 8.00 8.52
C TYR A 158 3.10 7.48 8.37
N LEU A 159 3.83 7.99 7.39
CA LEU A 159 5.17 7.51 7.02
C LEU A 159 6.23 7.81 8.09
N GLU A 160 6.19 8.99 8.70
CA GLU A 160 7.12 9.41 9.75
C GLU A 160 6.74 8.87 11.14
N GLY A 161 5.46 8.53 11.34
CA GLY A 161 4.93 8.04 12.62
C GLY A 161 4.60 6.54 12.58
N ARG A 162 3.33 6.22 12.32
CA ARG A 162 2.80 4.84 12.43
C ARG A 162 3.59 3.79 11.65
N CYS A 163 4.13 4.14 10.49
CA CYS A 163 4.98 3.22 9.74
C CYS A 163 6.28 2.90 10.49
N VAL A 164 6.97 3.92 11.01
CA VAL A 164 8.21 3.76 11.80
C VAL A 164 7.94 2.97 13.07
N ASP A 165 6.87 3.28 13.78
CA ASP A 165 6.48 2.58 15.01
C ASP A 165 6.16 1.10 14.74
N GLY A 166 5.42 0.82 13.66
CA GLY A 166 5.12 -0.54 13.22
C GLY A 166 6.39 -1.31 12.85
N LEU A 167 7.28 -0.70 12.06
CA LEU A 167 8.55 -1.32 11.66
C LEU A 167 9.42 -1.66 12.87
N ARG A 168 9.57 -0.74 13.83
CA ARG A 168 10.32 -1.00 15.07
C ARG A 168 9.72 -2.15 15.86
N ARG A 169 8.39 -2.18 16.01
CA ARG A 169 7.68 -3.27 16.68
C ARG A 169 7.94 -4.61 16.01
N TYR A 170 7.84 -4.69 14.68
CA TYR A 170 8.04 -5.94 13.95
C TYR A 170 9.50 -6.40 13.96
N LEU A 171 10.46 -5.48 13.94
CA LEU A 171 11.87 -5.81 14.12
C LEU A 171 12.17 -6.37 15.51
N GLU A 172 11.51 -5.88 16.56
CA GLU A 172 11.65 -6.46 17.90
C GLU A 172 10.98 -7.84 17.99
N ASN A 173 9.76 -7.98 17.46
CA ASN A 173 9.05 -9.27 17.41
C ASN A 173 9.86 -10.33 16.64
N GLY A 174 10.45 -9.95 15.51
CA GLY A 174 11.16 -10.84 14.60
C GLY A 174 12.67 -10.86 14.78
N LYS A 175 13.21 -10.29 15.87
CA LYS A 175 14.65 -10.03 16.08
C LYS A 175 15.54 -11.24 15.79
N GLU A 176 15.15 -12.42 16.25
CA GLU A 176 15.92 -13.66 16.04
C GLU A 176 15.99 -14.13 14.59
N THR A 177 15.08 -13.64 13.73
CA THR A 177 14.97 -14.04 12.31
C THR A 177 15.37 -12.91 11.35
N LEU A 178 14.98 -11.67 11.63
CA LEU A 178 15.16 -10.51 10.75
C LEU A 178 16.53 -9.83 10.92
N GLN A 179 17.18 -10.00 12.08
CA GLN A 179 18.46 -9.34 12.39
C GLN A 179 19.65 -10.32 12.46
N ARG A 180 19.49 -11.53 11.90
CA ARG A 180 20.64 -12.42 11.69
C ARG A 180 21.53 -11.81 10.63
N THR A 181 22.73 -11.41 11.06
CA THR A 181 23.83 -10.95 10.21
C THR A 181 24.54 -12.12 9.55
#